data_AF-A0A352V9L2-F1
#
_entry.id   AF-A0A352V9L2-F1
#
_cell.length_a   1.000
_cell.length_b   1.000
_cell.length_c   1.000
_cell.angle_alpha   90.00
_cell.angle_beta   90.00
_cell.angle_gamma   90.00
#
_symmetry.space_group_name_H-M   'P 1'
#
loop_
_entity.id
_entity.type
_entity.pdbx_description
1 polymer ?
#
loop_
_entity_poly.entity_id
_entity_poly.type
_entity_poly.pdbx_seq_one_letter_code
_entity_poly.pdbx_strand_id
1 'polypeptide(L)' 'MSAVKEEARKILDNLSENDDWEDIMYSFYVRESIEHGLEDIQNGNLLTENQMDERLSKWLN' A
#
# COMPACT_ATOMS: atom_id res chain seq x y z
N MET A 1 -9.13 -15.35 2.31
CA MET A 1 -8.65 -14.13 2.98
C MET A 1 -8.63 -14.39 4.47
N SER A 2 -7.51 -14.15 5.14
CA SER A 2 -7.53 -14.04 6.61
C SER A 2 -8.24 -12.73 6.96
N ALA A 3 -8.79 -12.62 8.17
CA ALA A 3 -9.43 -11.36 8.58
C ALA A 3 -8.38 -10.24 8.63
N VAL A 4 -8.74 -8.99 8.30
CA VAL A 4 -7.83 -7.82 8.39
C VAL A 4 -7.12 -7.76 9.75
N LYS A 5 -7.81 -8.13 10.82
CA LYS A 5 -7.26 -8.22 12.18
C LYS A 5 -6.15 -9.27 12.33
N GLU A 6 -6.20 -10.38 11.62
CA GLU A 6 -5.17 -11.41 11.64
C GLU A 6 -3.93 -10.97 10.85
N GLU A 7 -4.11 -10.35 9.68
CA GLU A 7 -2.99 -9.74 8.94
C GLU A 7 -2.32 -8.63 9.74
N ALA A 8 -3.10 -7.81 10.44
CA ALA A 8 -2.58 -6.78 11.32
C ALA A 8 -1.69 -7.35 12.43
N ARG A 9 -2.09 -8.47 13.04
CA ARG A 9 -1.25 -9.15 14.04
C ARG A 9 0.05 -9.66 13.42
N LYS A 10 -0.01 -10.26 12.24
CA LYS A 10 1.21 -10.74 11.53
C LYS A 10 2.18 -9.60 11.21
N ILE A 11 1.69 -8.42 10.88
CA ILE A 11 2.54 -7.24 10.68
C ILE A 11 3.27 -6.92 11.98
N LEU A 12 2.51 -6.78 13.08
CA LEU A 12 3.08 -6.47 14.40
C LEU A 12 4.06 -7.54 14.88
N ASP A 13 3.79 -8.82 14.66
CA ASP A 13 4.66 -9.94 15.06
C ASP A 13 6.01 -9.94 14.32
N ASN A 14 6.13 -9.22 13.19
CA ASN A 14 7.38 -9.11 12.41
C ASN A 14 8.18 -7.84 12.71
N LEU A 15 7.65 -6.92 13.54
CA LEU A 15 8.35 -5.71 13.92
C LEU A 15 9.38 -5.99 15.02
N SER A 16 10.43 -5.16 15.03
CA SER A 16 11.45 -5.14 16.07
C SER A 16 10.92 -4.43 17.31
N GLU A 17 11.41 -4.80 18.49
CA GLU A 17 11.10 -4.12 19.76
C GLU A 17 11.61 -2.66 19.79
N ASN A 18 12.49 -2.28 18.87
CA ASN A 18 13.00 -0.91 18.74
C ASN A 18 12.23 -0.06 17.72
N ASP A 19 11.30 -0.66 16.97
CA ASP A 19 10.50 0.05 15.99
C ASP A 19 9.55 1.02 16.71
N ASP A 20 9.40 2.21 16.15
CA ASP A 20 8.55 3.24 16.73
C ASP A 20 7.15 3.29 16.07
N TRP A 21 6.36 4.28 16.46
CA TRP A 21 5.02 4.44 15.92
C TRP A 21 5.01 4.71 14.41
N GLU A 22 6.02 5.41 13.88
CA GLU A 22 6.13 5.67 12.44
C GLU A 22 6.43 4.37 11.69
N ASP A 23 7.31 3.52 12.19
CA ASP A 23 7.63 2.21 11.61
C ASP A 23 6.40 1.28 11.60
N ILE A 24 5.65 1.25 12.70
CA ILE A 24 4.39 0.51 12.80
C ILE A 24 3.42 1.00 11.73
N MET A 25 3.13 2.30 11.69
CA MET A 25 2.18 2.89 10.74
C MET A 25 2.62 2.68 9.28
N TYR A 26 3.90 2.86 8.98
CA TYR A 26 4.46 2.65 7.65
C TYR A 26 4.22 1.21 7.17
N SER A 27 4.44 0.23 8.04
CA SER A 27 4.21 -1.18 7.73
C SER A 27 2.76 -1.48 7.36
N PHE A 28 1.80 -0.85 8.04
CA PHE A 28 0.38 -0.94 7.68
C PHE A 28 0.07 -0.26 6.34
N TYR A 29 0.58 0.96 6.13
CA TYR A 29 0.34 1.72 4.91
C TYR A 29 0.87 1.01 3.65
N VAL A 30 2.08 0.43 3.75
CA VAL A 30 2.66 -0.36 2.64
C VAL A 30 1.80 -1.59 2.35
N ARG A 31 1.33 -2.29 3.39
CA ARG A 31 0.46 -3.45 3.20
C ARG A 31 -0.84 -3.06 2.49
N GLU A 32 -1.52 -2.01 2.95
CA GLU A 32 -2.75 -1.50 2.34
C GLU A 32 -2.52 -1.09 0.88
N SER A 33 -1.42 -0.39 0.60
CA SER A 33 -1.07 0.03 -0.77
C SER A 33 -0.87 -1.16 -1.71
N ILE A 34 -0.27 -2.25 -1.23
CA ILE A 34 -0.13 -3.49 -2.01
C ILE A 34 -1.50 -4.14 -2.26
N GLU A 35 -2.35 -4.22 -1.24
CA GLU A 35 -3.69 -4.80 -1.37
C GLU A 35 -4.55 -4.02 -2.39
N HIS A 36 -4.53 -2.69 -2.34
CA HIS A 36 -5.18 -1.85 -3.33
C HIS A 36 -4.61 -2.06 -4.74
N GLY A 37 -3.28 -2.13 -4.88
CA GLY A 37 -2.65 -2.39 -6.18
C GLY A 37 -3.03 -3.75 -6.77
N LEU A 38 -3.14 -4.78 -5.93
CA LEU A 38 -3.61 -6.11 -6.34
C LEU A 38 -5.07 -6.09 -6.78
N GLU A 39 -5.93 -5.37 -6.06
CA GLU A 39 -7.34 -5.18 -6.43
C GLU A 39 -7.47 -4.40 -7.75
N ASP A 40 -6.68 -3.35 -7.95
CA ASP A 40 -6.65 -2.59 -9.19
C ASP A 40 -6.24 -3.45 -10.39
N ILE A 41 -5.26 -4.34 -10.23
CA ILE A 41 -4.90 -5.31 -11.27
C ILE A 41 -6.06 -6.26 -11.58
N GLN A 42 -6.73 -6.79 -10.56
CA GLN A 42 -7.86 -7.71 -10.73
C GLN A 42 -9.04 -7.05 -11.44
N ASN A 43 -9.30 -5.78 -11.12
CA ASN A 43 -10.39 -4.99 -11.70
C ASN A 43 -10.04 -4.35 -13.05
N GLY A 44 -8.77 -4.44 -13.49
CA GLY A 44 -8.29 -3.81 -14.72
C GLY A 44 -8.16 -2.29 -14.61
N ASN A 45 -8.06 -1.74 -13.41
CA ASN A 45 -7.83 -0.32 -13.12
C ASN A 45 -6.36 0.06 -13.38
N LEU A 46 -5.88 -0.18 -14.60
CA LEU A 46 -4.50 0.02 -14.99
C LEU A 46 -4.35 1.28 -15.86
N LEU A 47 -3.20 1.94 -15.73
CA LEU A 47 -2.81 3.08 -16.56
C LEU A 47 -1.54 2.73 -17.31
N THR A 48 -1.45 3.19 -18.55
CA THR A 48 -0.19 3.25 -19.29
C THR A 48 0.70 4.38 -18.76
N GLU A 49 1.99 4.32 -19.06
CA GLU A 49 2.96 5.37 -18.73
C GLU A 49 2.48 6.76 -19.20
N ASN A 50 2.07 6.89 -20.46
CA ASN A 50 1.56 8.15 -21.01
C ASN A 50 0.36 8.71 -20.23
N GLN A 51 -0.59 7.84 -19.83
CA GLN A 51 -1.75 8.27 -19.03
C GLN A 51 -1.34 8.72 -17.63
N MET A 52 -0.29 8.12 -17.06
CA MET A 52 0.27 8.52 -15.77
C MET A 52 0.96 9.89 -15.88
N ASP A 53 1.75 10.11 -16.92
CA ASP A 53 2.42 11.41 -17.18
C ASP A 53 1.42 12.54 -17.33
N GLU A 54 0.36 12.32 -18.13
CA GLU A 54 -0.74 13.28 -18.28
C GLU A 54 -1.41 13.60 -16.94
N ARG A 55 -1.59 12.59 -16.08
CA ARG A 55 -2.19 12.77 -14.75
C ARG A 55 -1.28 13.58 -13.81
N LEU A 56 0.02 13.28 -13.78
CA LEU A 56 1.00 13.93 -12.90
C LEU A 56 1.32 15.37 -13.33
N SER A 57 1.18 15.68 -14.62
CA SER A 57 1.40 17.04 -15.16
C SER A 57 0.61 18.14 -14.43
N LYS A 58 -0.52 17.80 -13.81
CA LYS A 58 -1.36 18.74 -13.04
C LYS A 58 -0.66 19.34 -11.83
N TRP A 59 0.36 18.67 -11.30
CA TRP A 59 1.08 19.09 -10.08
C TRP A 59 2.55 19.40 -10.33
N LEU A 60 3.08 19.04 -11.49
CA LEU A 60 4.48 19.22 -11.86
C LEU A 60 4.73 20.48 -12.72
N ASN A 61 3.68 21.22 -13.06
CA ASN A 61 3.72 22.48 -13.82
C ASN A 61 3.65 23.71 -12.90
#